data_AF-A0A7C1N2L4-F1
#
_entry.id   AF-A0A7C1N2L4-F1
#
_cell.length_a   1.000
_cell.length_b   1.000
_cell.length_c   1.000
_cell.angle_alpha   90.00
_cell.angle_beta   90.00
_cell.angle_gamma   90.00
#
_symmetry.space_group_name_H-M   'P 1'
#
loop_
_entity.id
_entity.type
_entity.pdbx_description
1 polymer ?
#
loop_
_entity_poly.entity_id
_entity_poly.type
_entity_poly.pdbx_seq_one_letter_code
_entity_poly.pdbx_strand_id
1 'polypeptide(L)' 'MFQNLLEGLHLMLTLGNLLAVIAGVSFGVFMGSVPGLTATMGIALIIPMTYSLDPITAFAILLGAYKGGLFGGSIPAIL' A
#
# COMPACT_ATOMS: atom_id res chain seq x y z
N MET A 1 19.89 17.59 7.92
CA MET A 1 19.58 16.17 7.62
C MET A 1 18.71 15.53 8.69
N PHE A 2 19.08 15.56 9.97
CA PHE A 2 18.26 14.95 11.03
C PHE A 2 16.85 15.57 11.16
N GLN A 3 16.73 16.89 10.96
CA GLN A 3 15.45 17.59 10.94
C GLN A 3 14.49 17.05 9.86
N ASN A 4 14.98 16.89 8.63
CA ASN A 4 14.17 16.39 7.51
C ASN A 4 13.67 14.95 7.75
N LEU A 5 14.46 14.12 8.45
CA LEU A 5 14.06 12.76 8.80
C LEU A 5 12.91 12.78 9.82
N LEU A 6 13.02 13.63 10.83
CA LEU A 6 12.00 13.77 11.87
C LEU A 6 10.68 14.30 11.29
N GLU A 7 10.78 15.26 10.37
CA GLU A 7 9.64 15.86 9.69
C GLU A 7 8.92 14.85 8.78
N GLY A 8 9.66 14.04 8.02
CA GLY A 8 9.10 12.96 7.21
C GLY A 8 8.40 11.88 8.05
N LEU A 9 8.95 11.56 9.22
CA LEU A 9 8.34 10.62 10.16
C LEU A 9 7.02 11.17 10.72
N HIS A 10 6.98 12.44 11.10
CA HIS A 10 5.74 13.11 11.52
C HIS A 10 4.67 13.10 10.44
N LEU A 11 5.03 13.36 9.18
CA LEU A 11 4.09 13.32 8.05
C LEU A 11 3.49 11.92 7.87
N MET A 12 4.29 10.86 7.98
CA MET A 12 3.80 9.49 7.86
C MET A 12 2.94 9.04 9.05
N LEU A 13 3.23 9.52 10.26
CA LEU A 13 2.48 9.19 11.47
C LEU A 13 1.16 9.97 11.63
N THR A 14 0.81 10.82 10.67
CA THR A 14 -0.52 11.45 10.65
C THR A 14 -1.60 10.38 10.50
N LEU A 15 -2.73 10.59 11.19
CA LEU A 15 -3.82 9.62 11.22
C LEU A 15 -4.34 9.27 9.80
N GLY A 16 -4.42 10.27 8.92
CA GLY A 16 -4.86 10.07 7.52
C GLY A 16 -3.95 9.11 6.76
N ASN A 17 -2.64 9.30 6.86
CA ASN A 17 -1.67 8.44 6.17
C ASN A 17 -1.62 7.04 6.78
N LEU A 18 -1.78 6.92 8.10
CA LEU A 18 -1.85 5.63 8.77
C LEU A 18 -3.07 4.81 8.29
N LEU A 19 -4.23 5.45 8.20
CA LEU A 19 -5.45 4.83 7.65
C LEU A 19 -5.27 4.48 6.18
N ALA A 20 -4.60 5.33 5.40
CA ALA A 20 -4.29 5.06 4.00
C ALA A 20 -3.36 3.85 3.82
N VAL A 21 -2.35 3.68 4.69
CA VAL A 21 -1.51 2.47 4.72
C VAL A 21 -2.37 1.24 5.04
N ILE A 22 -3.22 1.30 6.06
CA ILE A 22 -4.08 0.17 6.45
C ILE A 22 -5.02 -0.22 5.30
N ALA A 23 -5.62 0.77 4.63
CA ALA A 23 -6.47 0.55 3.47
C ALA A 23 -5.69 -0.07 2.30
N GLY A 24 -4.50 0.47 2.00
CA GLY A 24 -3.60 -0.06 0.99
C GLY A 24 -3.21 -1.51 1.26
N VAL A 25 -2.75 -1.82 2.49
CA VAL A 25 -2.39 -3.19 2.89
C VAL A 25 -3.57 -4.13 2.77
N SER A 26 -4.75 -3.74 3.28
CA SER A 26 -5.94 -4.59 3.24
C SER A 26 -6.34 -4.91 1.80
N PHE A 27 -6.34 -3.91 0.92
CA PHE A 27 -6.58 -4.10 -0.50
C PHE A 27 -5.51 -4.98 -1.16
N GLY A 28 -4.24 -4.75 -0.83
CA GLY A 28 -3.13 -5.55 -1.30
C GLY A 28 -3.29 -7.03 -0.95
N VAL A 29 -3.57 -7.33 0.32
CA VAL A 29 -3.78 -8.71 0.78
C VAL A 29 -4.94 -9.37 0.05
N PHE A 30 -6.07 -8.66 -0.10
CA PHE A 30 -7.22 -9.15 -0.85
C PHE A 30 -6.84 -9.49 -2.30
N MET A 31 -6.20 -8.56 -3.01
CA MET A 31 -5.81 -8.76 -4.40
C MET A 31 -4.78 -9.88 -4.56
N GLY A 32 -3.79 -9.95 -3.66
CA GLY A 32 -2.76 -11.00 -3.68
C GLY A 32 -3.31 -12.38 -3.35
N SER A 33 -4.41 -12.47 -2.60
CA SER A 33 -5.03 -13.76 -2.28
C SER A 33 -5.73 -14.42 -3.46
N VAL A 34 -6.06 -13.66 -4.51
CA VAL A 34 -6.73 -14.16 -5.70
C VAL A 34 -5.71 -14.92 -6.58
N PRO A 35 -5.91 -16.23 -6.83
CA PRO A 35 -5.01 -17.02 -7.66
C PRO A 35 -4.85 -16.40 -9.07
N GLY A 36 -3.61 -16.25 -9.52
CA GLY A 36 -3.29 -15.67 -10.83
C GLY A 36 -3.24 -14.14 -10.86
N LEU A 37 -3.58 -13.44 -9.77
CA LEU A 37 -3.45 -11.99 -9.66
C LEU A 37 -2.20 -11.63 -8.85
N THR A 38 -1.17 -11.14 -9.55
CA THR A 38 0.09 -10.80 -8.90
C THR A 38 0.02 -9.44 -8.19
N ALA A 39 0.90 -9.23 -7.20
CA ALA A 39 1.02 -7.96 -6.49
C ALA A 39 1.24 -6.77 -7.46
N THR A 40 1.99 -6.98 -8.53
CA THR A 40 2.24 -5.95 -9.56
C THR A 40 0.98 -5.58 -10.34
N MET A 41 0.12 -6.54 -10.68
CA MET A 41 -1.17 -6.27 -11.33
C MET A 41 -2.13 -5.52 -10.38
N GLY A 42 -2.17 -5.89 -9.09
CA GLY A 42 -2.98 -5.18 -8.10
C GLY A 42 -2.59 -3.70 -7.94
N ILE A 43 -1.29 -3.40 -7.96
CA ILE A 43 -0.79 -2.02 -7.94
C ILE A 43 -1.18 -1.27 -9.20
N ALA A 44 -1.01 -1.87 -10.39
CA ALA A 44 -1.38 -1.24 -11.65
C ALA A 44 -2.85 -0.80 -11.68
N LEU A 45 -3.75 -1.56 -11.04
CA LEU A 45 -5.17 -1.24 -10.94
C LEU A 45 -5.48 -0.09 -9.97
N ILE A 46 -4.68 0.08 -8.91
CA ILE A 46 -4.92 1.14 -7.91
C ILE A 46 -4.24 2.46 -8.27
N ILE A 47 -3.16 2.42 -9.05
CA ILE A 47 -2.41 3.62 -9.48
C ILE A 47 -3.31 4.74 -10.02
N PRO A 48 -4.26 4.50 -10.95
CA PRO A 48 -5.14 5.54 -11.46
C PRO A 48 -5.97 6.22 -10.37
N MET A 49 -6.39 5.46 -9.36
CA MET A 49 -7.16 5.98 -8.23
C MET A 49 -6.30 6.82 -7.27
N THR A 50 -4.98 6.63 -7.29
CA THR A 50 -4.05 7.40 -6.45
C THR A 50 -3.64 8.74 -7.04
N TYR A 51 -3.94 9.02 -8.31
CA TYR A 51 -3.56 10.29 -8.97
C TYR A 51 -4.28 11.54 -8.43
N SER A 52 -5.44 11.37 -7.81
CA SER A 52 -6.20 12.47 -7.19
C SER A 52 -5.83 12.72 -5.72
N LEU A 53 -4.95 11.90 -5.14
CA LEU A 53 -4.56 11.97 -3.74
C LEU A 53 -3.29 12.79 -3.55
N ASP A 54 -3.10 13.31 -2.34
CA ASP A 54 -1.82 13.89 -1.94
C ASP A 54 -0.69 12.87 -2.11
N PRO A 55 0.50 13.29 -2.59
CA PRO A 55 1.59 12.36 -2.93
C PRO A 55 1.96 11.42 -1.78
N ILE A 56 1.98 11.93 -0.55
CA ILE A 56 2.34 11.15 0.64
C ILE A 56 1.31 10.02 0.88
N THR A 57 0.03 10.35 0.80
CA THR A 57 -1.09 9.41 0.95
C THR A 57 -1.13 8.41 -0.20
N ALA A 58 -0.89 8.85 -1.44
CA ALA A 58 -0.78 8.00 -2.61
C ALA A 58 0.32 6.94 -2.42
N PHE A 59 1.53 7.37 -2.04
CA PHE A 59 2.64 6.46 -1.77
C PHE A 59 2.35 5.51 -0.60
N ALA A 60 1.69 5.98 0.45
CA ALA A 60 1.26 5.14 1.58
C ALA A 60 0.35 3.99 1.12
N ILE A 61 -0.65 4.28 0.28
CA ILE A 61 -1.55 3.27 -0.29
C ILE A 61 -0.81 2.31 -1.21
N LEU A 62 0.03 2.82 -2.12
CA LEU A 62 0.77 2.01 -3.09
C LEU A 62 1.75 1.05 -2.41
N LEU A 63 2.52 1.54 -1.42
CA LEU A 63 3.45 0.72 -0.64
C LEU A 63 2.71 -0.31 0.22
N GLY A 64 1.60 0.11 0.84
CA GLY A 64 0.72 -0.78 1.58
C GLY A 64 0.20 -1.92 0.70
N ALA A 65 -0.35 -1.58 -0.46
CA ALA A 65 -0.89 -2.55 -1.42
C ALA A 65 0.18 -3.49 -1.96
N TYR A 66 1.39 -2.99 -2.25
CA TYR A 66 2.51 -3.84 -2.66
C TYR A 66 2.86 -4.86 -1.59
N LYS A 67 3.07 -4.41 -0.36
CA LYS A 67 3.49 -5.30 0.72
C LYS A 67 2.37 -6.27 1.10
N GLY A 68 1.14 -5.79 1.15
CA GLY A 68 -0.06 -6.61 1.35
C GLY A 68 -0.21 -7.67 0.26
N GLY A 69 -0.03 -7.32 -1.01
CA GLY A 69 -0.12 -8.24 -2.14
C GLY A 69 0.93 -9.35 -2.11
N LEU A 70 2.17 -9.03 -1.73
CA LEU A 70 3.22 -10.04 -1.54
C LEU A 70 2.86 -11.05 -0.44
N PHE A 71 2.30 -10.56 0.68
CA PHE A 71 1.81 -11.44 1.74
C PHE A 71 0.57 -12.24 1.29
N GLY A 72 -0.39 -11.58 0.63
CA GLY A 72 -1.60 -12.20 0.12
C GLY A 72 -1.32 -13.34 -0.86
N GLY A 73 -0.30 -13.20 -1.71
CA GLY A 73 0.14 -14.26 -2.63
C GLY A 73 0.62 -15.54 -1.95
N SER A 74 0.97 -15.47 -0.67
CA SER A 74 1.32 -16.66 0.12
C SER A 74 0.08 -17.48 0.52
N ILE A 75 -1.12 -16.87 0.57
CA ILE A 75 -2.38 -17.54 0.96
C ILE A 75 -2.75 -18.67 -0.01
N PRO A 76 -2.85 -18.44 -1.34
CA PRO A 76 -3.13 -19.53 -2.29
C PRO A 76 -1.93 -20.47 -2.49
N ALA A 77 -0.72 -20.11 -2.04
CA ALA A 77 0.47 -20.96 -2.19
C ALA A 77 0.60 -22.04 -1.10
N ILE A 78 -0.06 -21.85 0.04
CA ILE A 78 -0.08 -22.81 1.16
C ILE A 78 -1.33 -23.71 1.18
N LEU A 79 -2.31 -23.42 0.32
CA LEU A 79 -3.56 -24.18 0.15
C LEU A 79 -3.43 -25.15 -1.03
#